data_AF-A0A520ZLD8-F1
#
_entry.id   AF-A0A520ZLD8-F1
#
_cell.length_a   1.000
_cell.length_b   1.000
_cell.length_c   1.000
_cell.angle_alpha   90.00
_cell.angle_beta   90.00
_cell.angle_gamma   90.00
#
_symmetry.space_group_name_H-M   'P 1'
#
loop_
_entity.id
_entity.type
_entity.pdbx_description
1 polymer ?
#
loop_
_entity_poly.entity_id
_entity_poly.type
_entity_poly.pdbx_seq_one_letter_code
_entity_poly.pdbx_strand_id
1 'polypeptide(L)'
;MERALAAVVDGVLASGPSRKGLSVALLRVELLAGLTVALALVPEAVAFAFVAGVHPLVGLYAAFIVGLITALFGGRPGMISGATGALAVVMVSLVATHGVEYLFATVVLMGLIQIAAGVFRFGKFIRLVP
;
A
#
# COMPACT_ATOMS: atom_id res chain seq x y z
N MET A 1 -9.10 -4.66 -23.19
CA MET A 1 -7.96 -5.04 -22.33
C MET A 1 -6.73 -4.18 -22.61
N GLU A 2 -6.30 -4.02 -23.87
CA GLU A 2 -5.15 -3.16 -24.24
C GLU A 2 -5.25 -1.70 -23.78
N ARG A 3 -6.41 -1.05 -23.86
CA ARG A 3 -6.58 0.34 -23.39
C ARG A 3 -6.45 0.51 -21.87
N ALA A 4 -6.74 -0.54 -21.10
CA ALA A 4 -6.55 -0.53 -19.64
C ALA A 4 -5.08 -0.71 -19.29
N LEU A 5 -4.37 -1.59 -20.01
CA LEU A 5 -2.93 -1.78 -19.89
C LEU A 5 -2.18 -0.48 -20.27
N ALA A 6 -2.55 0.14 -21.39
CA ALA A 6 -1.98 1.41 -21.83
C ALA A 6 -2.22 2.53 -20.81
N ALA A 7 -3.41 2.64 -20.22
CA ALA A 7 -3.68 3.65 -19.20
C ALA A 7 -2.92 3.41 -17.87
N VAL A 8 -2.64 2.14 -17.52
CA VAL A 8 -1.76 1.80 -16.39
C VAL A 8 -0.32 2.19 -16.71
N VAL A 9 0.16 1.85 -17.92
CA VAL A 9 1.50 2.23 -18.40
C VAL A 9 1.66 3.75 -18.47
N ASP A 10 0.69 4.46 -19.03
CA ASP A 10 0.69 5.92 -19.13
C ASP A 10 0.62 6.57 -17.75
N GLY A 11 -0.12 6.00 -16.79
CA GLY A 11 -0.14 6.46 -15.40
C GLY A 11 1.19 6.28 -14.67
N VAL A 12 1.89 5.17 -14.93
CA VAL A 12 3.25 4.88 -14.43
C VAL A 12 4.31 5.78 -15.08
N LEU A 13 4.12 6.16 -16.35
CA LEU A 13 5.03 7.09 -17.04
C LEU A 13 4.72 8.57 -16.71
N ALA A 14 3.45 8.89 -16.40
CA ALA A 14 3.01 10.23 -16.03
C ALA A 14 3.32 10.60 -14.57
N SER A 15 3.69 9.64 -13.71
CA SER A 15 4.30 9.91 -12.40
C SER A 15 5.76 10.36 -12.53
N GLY A 16 6.03 11.23 -13.51
CA GLY A 16 7.28 11.96 -13.58
C GLY A 16 7.50 12.76 -12.28
N PRO A 17 8.76 13.04 -11.93
CA PRO A 17 9.09 13.76 -10.71
C PRO A 17 8.29 15.06 -10.65
N SER A 18 7.78 15.40 -9.46
CA SER A 18 7.16 16.69 -9.16
C SER A 18 7.86 17.79 -9.94
N ARG A 19 7.12 18.63 -10.69
CA ARG A 19 7.64 19.62 -11.66
C ARG A 19 8.68 20.62 -11.12
N LYS A 20 9.09 20.52 -9.85
CA LYS A 20 10.29 21.13 -9.30
C LYS A 20 11.49 20.25 -9.69
N GLY A 21 12.38 20.78 -10.54
CA GLY A 21 13.61 20.09 -10.92
C GLY A 21 14.38 19.51 -9.72
N LEU A 22 15.11 18.42 -9.95
CA LEU A 22 15.85 17.65 -8.95
C LEU A 22 16.90 18.54 -8.26
N SER A 23 16.48 19.28 -7.23
CA SER A 23 17.36 20.10 -6.40
C SER A 23 17.94 19.26 -5.28
N VAL A 24 19.19 19.51 -4.91
CA VAL A 24 19.85 18.90 -3.73
C VAL A 24 19.01 19.12 -2.47
N ALA A 25 18.29 20.25 -2.37
CA ALA A 25 17.39 20.52 -1.26
C ALA A 25 16.18 19.57 -1.25
N LEU A 26 15.60 19.26 -2.41
CA LEU A 26 14.48 18.32 -2.52
C LEU A 26 14.93 16.90 -2.16
N LEU A 27 16.10 16.47 -2.65
CA LEU A 27 16.62 15.14 -2.35
C LEU A 27 16.84 14.93 -0.84
N ARG A 28 17.32 15.96 -0.14
CA ARG A 28 17.43 15.95 1.33
C ARG A 28 16.06 15.82 1.99
N VAL A 29 15.06 16.56 1.53
CA VAL A 29 13.69 16.50 2.08
C VAL A 29 13.07 15.12 1.86
N GLU A 30 13.13 14.57 0.65
CA GLU A 30 12.57 13.24 0.33
C GLU A 30 13.26 12.13 1.12
N LEU A 31 14.59 12.19 1.29
CA LEU A 31 15.33 11.22 2.11
C LEU A 31 14.94 11.31 3.59
N LEU A 32 14.86 12.51 4.16
CA LEU A 32 14.48 12.70 5.56
C LEU A 32 13.01 12.32 5.81
N ALA A 33 12.13 12.61 4.86
CA ALA A 33 10.72 12.21 4.91
C ALA A 33 10.60 10.68 4.85
N GLY A 34 11.25 10.02 3.88
CA GLY A 34 11.25 8.56 3.77
C GLY A 34 11.82 7.87 5.00
N LEU A 35 12.91 8.40 5.58
CA LEU A 35 13.50 7.87 6.81
C LEU A 35 12.55 8.00 8.00
N THR A 36 11.94 9.17 8.19
CA THR A 36 10.95 9.40 9.26
C THR A 36 9.78 8.43 9.14
N VAL A 37 9.28 8.24 7.92
CA VAL A 37 8.17 7.32 7.63
C VAL A 37 8.56 5.86 7.89
N ALA A 38 9.75 5.44 7.45
CA ALA A 38 10.23 4.09 7.72
C ALA A 38 10.35 3.80 9.22
N LEU A 39 10.91 4.74 9.99
CA LEU A 39 11.03 4.62 11.44
C LEU A 39 9.67 4.57 12.14
N ALA A 40 8.66 5.29 11.64
CA ALA A 40 7.30 5.25 12.16
C ALA A 40 6.56 3.94 11.81
N LEU A 41 6.74 3.42 10.59
CA LEU A 41 6.03 2.24 10.10
C LEU A 41 6.50 0.92 10.71
N VAL A 42 7.78 0.81 11.10
CA VAL A 42 8.32 -0.42 11.71
C VAL A 42 7.54 -0.84 12.96
N PRO A 43 7.41 0.00 14.01
CA PRO A 43 6.65 -0.37 15.19
C PRO A 43 5.15 -0.53 14.90
N GLU A 44 4.59 0.25 13.96
CA GLU A 44 3.17 0.14 13.57
C GLU A 44 2.85 -1.21 12.93
N ALA A 45 3.66 -1.66 11.97
CA ALA A 45 3.49 -2.95 11.30
C ALA A 45 3.65 -4.13 12.27
N VAL A 46 4.61 -4.02 13.20
CA VAL A 46 4.82 -5.02 14.27
C VAL A 46 3.61 -5.09 15.21
N ALA A 47 3.09 -3.94 15.65
CA ALA A 47 1.93 -3.88 16.54
C ALA A 47 0.68 -4.48 15.88
N PHE A 48 0.41 -4.14 14.62
CA PHE A 48 -0.74 -4.69 13.89
C PHE A 48 -0.63 -6.19 13.63
N ALA A 49 0.57 -6.70 13.37
CA ALA A 49 0.81 -8.14 13.27
C ALA A 49 0.52 -8.87 14.59
N PHE A 50 0.96 -8.30 15.72
CA PHE A 50 0.65 -8.87 17.04
C PHE A 50 -0.84 -8.87 17.34
N VAL A 51 -1.53 -7.76 17.05
CA VAL A 51 -2.99 -7.67 17.24
C VAL A 51 -3.70 -8.75 16.40
N ALA A 52 -3.30 -8.93 15.15
CA ALA A 52 -3.86 -9.95 14.25
C ALA A 52 -3.44 -11.40 14.57
N GLY A 53 -2.63 -11.64 15.60
CA GLY A 53 -2.20 -12.98 16.00
C GLY A 53 -1.23 -13.66 15.03
N VAL A 54 -0.50 -12.87 14.21
CA VAL A 54 0.49 -13.38 13.25
C VAL A 54 1.91 -13.00 13.64
N HIS A 55 2.88 -13.75 13.10
CA HIS A 55 4.29 -13.48 13.38
C HIS A 55 4.69 -12.07 12.91
N PRO A 56 5.33 -11.23 13.75
CA PRO A 56 5.63 -9.83 13.43
C PRO A 56 6.39 -9.59 12.13
N LEU A 57 7.29 -10.52 11.78
CA LEU A 57 8.03 -10.47 10.52
C LEU A 57 7.11 -10.45 9.29
N VAL A 58 5.93 -11.10 9.35
CA VAL A 58 4.96 -11.10 8.26
C VAL A 58 4.44 -9.68 8.00
N GLY A 59 4.13 -8.94 9.06
CA GLY A 59 3.72 -7.54 8.97
C GLY A 59 4.83 -6.65 8.40
N LEU A 60 6.07 -6.87 8.81
CA LEU A 60 7.22 -6.11 8.31
C LEU A 60 7.50 -6.38 6.83
N TYR A 61 7.45 -7.65 6.41
CA TYR A 61 7.58 -8.02 5.00
C TYR A 61 6.45 -7.43 4.16
N ALA A 62 5.21 -7.49 4.64
CA ALA A 62 4.06 -6.90 3.95
C ALA A 62 4.21 -5.39 3.78
N ALA A 63 4.57 -4.65 4.85
CA ALA A 63 4.75 -3.21 4.79
C ALA A 63 5.88 -2.81 3.83
N PHE A 64 7.00 -3.53 3.86
CA PHE A 64 8.12 -3.29 2.94
C PHE A 64 7.74 -3.53 1.48
N ILE A 65 7.11 -4.68 1.18
CA ILE A 65 6.72 -5.05 -0.20
C ILE A 65 5.68 -4.07 -0.74
N VAL A 66 4.65 -3.73 0.05
CA VAL A 66 3.62 -2.76 -0.36
C VAL A 66 4.25 -1.38 -0.58
N GLY A 67 5.09 -0.91 0.33
CA GLY A 67 5.77 0.38 0.19
C GLY A 67 6.65 0.45 -1.07
N LEU A 68 7.38 -0.62 -1.39
CA LEU A 68 8.20 -0.69 -2.61
C LEU A 68 7.34 -0.69 -3.87
N ILE A 69 6.29 -1.52 -3.91
CA ILE A 69 5.39 -1.61 -5.07
C ILE A 69 4.70 -0.27 -5.30
N THR A 70 4.16 0.38 -4.26
CA THR A 70 3.46 1.65 -4.45
C THR A 70 4.40 2.84 -4.67
N ALA A 71 5.66 2.79 -4.22
CA ALA A 71 6.65 3.78 -4.60
C ALA A 71 6.98 3.76 -6.11
N LEU A 72 6.95 2.56 -6.73
CA LEU A 72 7.24 2.38 -8.16
C LEU A 72 6.01 2.57 -9.05
N PHE A 73 4.85 2.06 -8.62
CA PHE A 73 3.63 2.00 -9.44
C PHE A 73 2.49 2.92 -8.95
N GLY A 74 2.69 3.64 -7.85
CA GLY A 74 1.66 4.49 -7.24
C GLY A 74 1.39 5.76 -8.04
N GLY A 75 0.12 6.17 -8.11
CA GLY A 75 -0.31 7.30 -8.94
C GLY A 75 -0.33 8.67 -8.25
N ARG A 76 0.00 8.76 -6.95
CA ARG A 76 -0.06 10.03 -6.20
C ARG A 76 1.22 10.25 -5.38
N PRO A 77 2.07 11.22 -5.79
CA PRO A 77 3.31 11.53 -5.07
C PRO A 77 3.05 11.92 -3.61
N GLY A 78 3.94 11.47 -2.72
CA GLY A 78 3.89 11.76 -1.29
C GLY A 78 2.88 10.92 -0.49
N MET A 79 2.16 9.97 -1.11
CA MET A 79 1.38 8.99 -0.36
C MET A 79 2.28 7.91 0.23
N ILE A 80 2.00 7.56 1.48
CA ILE A 80 2.64 6.46 2.19
C ILE A 80 1.70 5.25 2.10
N SER A 81 2.24 4.09 1.72
CA SER A 81 1.49 2.82 1.74
C SER A 81 2.19 1.87 2.68
N GLY A 82 1.43 1.19 3.53
CA GLY A 82 1.97 0.32 4.56
C GLY A 82 0.87 -0.38 5.36
N ALA A 83 1.19 -0.78 6.57
CA ALA A 83 0.24 -1.42 7.47
C ALA A 83 -0.82 -0.40 7.92
N THR A 84 -2.09 -0.82 8.02
CA THR A 84 -3.19 0.05 8.45
C THR A 84 -4.01 -0.63 9.55
N GLY A 85 -4.46 0.14 10.54
CA GLY A 85 -5.27 -0.41 11.64
C GLY A 85 -6.59 -1.02 11.16
N ALA A 86 -7.21 -0.44 10.13
CA ALA A 86 -8.47 -0.95 9.57
C ALA A 86 -8.32 -2.38 9.01
N LEU A 87 -7.23 -2.67 8.28
CA LEU A 87 -6.95 -4.03 7.82
C LEU A 87 -6.58 -4.95 8.97
N ALA A 88 -5.81 -4.47 9.95
CA ALA A 88 -5.43 -5.27 11.12
C ALA A 88 -6.66 -5.78 11.88
N VAL A 89 -7.66 -4.92 12.11
CA VAL A 89 -8.93 -5.31 12.79
C VAL A 89 -9.68 -6.38 12.00
N VAL A 90 -9.75 -6.28 10.67
CA VAL A 90 -10.40 -7.30 9.83
C VAL A 90 -9.62 -8.62 9.87
N MET A 91 -8.28 -8.55 9.85
CA MET A 91 -7.41 -9.72 9.95
C MET A 91 -7.56 -10.44 11.29
N VAL A 92 -7.74 -9.73 12.41
CA VAL A 92 -8.04 -10.33 13.72
C VAL A 92 -9.27 -11.24 13.62
N SER A 93 -10.37 -10.71 13.08
CA SER A 93 -11.61 -11.48 12.93
C SER A 93 -11.45 -12.67 11.98
N LEU A 94 -10.70 -12.50 10.88
CA LEU A 94 -10.42 -13.58 9.93
C LEU A 94 -9.61 -14.71 10.59
N VAL A 95 -8.50 -14.36 11.26
CA VAL A 95 -7.61 -15.33 11.92
C VAL A 95 -8.35 -16.06 13.03
N ALA A 96 -9.17 -15.36 13.82
CA ALA A 96 -9.95 -15.96 14.89
C ALA A 96 -11.00 -16.96 14.38
N THR A 97 -11.53 -16.77 13.17
CA THR A 97 -12.63 -17.58 12.63
C THR A 97 -12.17 -18.69 11.68
N HIS A 98 -11.12 -18.45 10.89
CA HIS A 98 -10.66 -19.35 9.83
C HIS A 98 -9.23 -19.86 10.04
N GLY A 99 -8.45 -19.23 10.91
CA GLY A 99 -7.03 -19.55 11.11
C GLY A 99 -6.09 -18.70 10.23
N VAL A 100 -4.80 -18.82 10.51
CA VAL A 100 -3.73 -18.04 9.85
C VAL A 100 -3.48 -18.53 8.42
N GLU A 101 -3.82 -19.77 8.08
CA GLU A 101 -3.56 -20.33 6.75
C GLU A 101 -4.36 -19.62 5.65
N TYR A 102 -5.55 -19.10 5.99
CA TYR A 102 -6.43 -18.42 5.05
C TYR A 102 -6.05 -16.96 4.80
N LEU A 103 -5.12 -16.40 5.58
CA LEU A 103 -4.68 -15.02 5.40
C LEU A 103 -4.08 -14.77 4.03
N PHE A 104 -3.20 -15.67 3.57
CA PHE A 104 -2.54 -15.50 2.28
C PHE A 104 -3.55 -15.51 1.14
N ALA A 105 -4.45 -16.50 1.13
CA ALA A 105 -5.52 -16.59 0.12
C ALA A 105 -6.42 -15.35 0.12
N THR A 106 -6.78 -14.85 1.30
CA THR A 106 -7.62 -13.64 1.45
C THR A 106 -6.92 -12.39 0.93
N VAL A 107 -5.61 -12.22 1.19
CA VAL A 107 -4.83 -11.09 0.68
C VAL A 107 -4.70 -11.14 -0.83
N VAL A 108 -4.48 -12.33 -1.41
CA VAL A 108 -4.44 -12.50 -2.88
C VAL A 108 -5.80 -12.14 -3.49
N LEU A 109 -6.90 -12.66 -2.92
CA LEU A 109 -8.25 -12.35 -3.38
C LEU A 109 -8.56 -10.84 -3.27
N MET A 110 -8.21 -10.22 -2.14
CA MET A 110 -8.34 -8.78 -1.93
C MET A 110 -7.59 -8.01 -3.03
N GLY A 111 -6.34 -8.38 -3.35
CA GLY A 111 -5.56 -7.77 -4.40
C GLY A 111 -6.22 -7.89 -5.78
N LEU A 112 -6.76 -9.06 -6.11
CA LEU A 112 -7.49 -9.27 -7.37
C LEU A 112 -8.74 -8.38 -7.46
N ILE A 113 -9.49 -8.26 -6.36
CA ILE A 113 -10.66 -7.36 -6.28
C ILE A 113 -10.23 -5.90 -6.44
N GLN A 114 -9.13 -5.48 -5.82
CA GLN A 114 -8.58 -4.13 -5.95
C GLN A 114 -8.15 -3.82 -7.39
N ILE A 115 -7.49 -4.76 -8.07
CA ILE A 115 -7.11 -4.64 -9.49
C ILE A 115 -8.37 -4.49 -10.36
N ALA A 116 -9.38 -5.34 -10.15
CA ALA A 116 -10.63 -5.24 -10.89
C ALA A 116 -11.30 -3.88 -10.67
N ALA A 117 -11.41 -3.42 -9.42
CA ALA A 117 -11.96 -2.11 -9.09
C ALA A 117 -11.16 -0.95 -9.73
N GLY A 118 -9.84 -1.08 -9.83
CA GLY A 118 -8.97 -0.15 -10.55
C GLY A 118 -9.26 -0.10 -12.06
N VAL A 119 -9.38 -1.27 -12.70
CA VAL A 119 -9.70 -1.40 -14.13
C VAL A 119 -11.08 -0.80 -14.45
N PHE A 120 -12.08 -1.05 -13.60
CA PHE A 120 -13.43 -0.48 -13.74
C PHE A 120 -13.55 0.98 -13.27
N ARG A 121 -12.46 1.60 -12.79
CA ARG A 121 -12.41 2.98 -12.28
C ARG A 121 -13.41 3.27 -11.16
N PHE A 122 -13.63 2.30 -10.27
CA PHE A 122 -14.53 2.47 -9.12
C PHE A 122 -13.99 3.41 -8.03
N GLY A 123 -12.71 3.80 -8.09
CA GLY A 123 -12.11 4.74 -7.14
C GLY A 123 -12.79 6.11 -7.06
N LYS A 124 -13.54 6.54 -8.08
CA LYS A 124 -14.32 7.79 -8.03
C LYS A 124 -15.48 7.74 -7.02
N PHE A 125 -16.01 6.54 -6.75
CA PHE A 125 -17.15 6.34 -5.85
C PHE A 125 -16.75 6.37 -4.37
N ILE A 126 -15.46 6.17 -4.05
CA ILE A 126 -14.95 6.34 -2.69
C ILE A 126 -15.21 7.75 -2.14
N ARG A 127 -15.30 8.75 -3.01
CA ARG A 127 -15.63 10.15 -2.63
C ARG A 127 -17.07 10.33 -2.12
N LEU A 128 -17.92 9.31 -2.26
CA LEU A 128 -19.31 9.32 -1.79
C LEU A 128 -19.47 8.71 -0.39
N VAL A 129 -18.40 8.12 0.16
CA VAL A 129 -18.39 7.69 1.56
C VAL A 129 -18.30 8.96 2.42
N PRO A 130 -19.26 9.17 3.35
CA PRO A 130 -19.32 10.38 4.18
C PRO A 130 -18.14 10.50 5.15
#